data_AF-A0A3B8VBK2-F1
#
_entry.id   AF-A0A3B8VBK2-F1
#
_cell.length_a   1.000
_cell.length_b   1.000
_cell.length_c   1.000
_cell.angle_alpha   90.00
_cell.angle_beta   90.00
_cell.angle_gamma   90.00
#
_symmetry.space_group_name_H-M   'P 1'
#
loop_
_entity.id
_entity.type
_entity.pdbx_description
1 polymer ?
#
loop_
_entity_poly.entity_id
_entity_poly.type
_entity_poly.pdbx_seq_one_letter_code
_entity_poly.pdbx_strand_id
1 'polypeptide(L)'
;MVEMTEVASILLHATKNSLLVLDEVGRGTSTYDGLSIAWSVIEYLTDKVRAKTLFATHYHELTELENTIAGVKNYKVTVREIGGTVVFLRKIQRGGANRSFGIEVASLAGVPKEVTDRAKRILKVLENSDVAK
;
A
#
# COMPACT_ATOMS: atom_id res chain seq x y z
N MET A 1 1.44 13.93 13.48
CA MET A 1 0.84 13.75 14.81
C MET A 1 -0.65 13.40 14.73
N VAL A 2 -1.48 14.17 14.00
CA VAL A 2 -2.94 13.92 13.87
C VAL A 2 -3.28 12.49 13.43
N GLU A 3 -2.66 12.00 12.35
CA GLU A 3 -2.86 10.63 11.84
C GLU A 3 -2.68 9.55 12.93
N MET A 4 -1.62 9.65 13.74
CA MET A 4 -1.35 8.67 14.80
C MET A 4 -2.34 8.78 15.96
N THR A 5 -2.87 9.98 16.23
CA THR A 5 -3.94 10.16 17.22
C THR A 5 -5.25 9.53 16.76
N GLU A 6 -5.57 9.62 15.47
CA GLU A 6 -6.74 8.95 14.87
C GLU A 6 -6.61 7.43 14.92
N VAL A 7 -5.45 6.89 14.52
CA VAL A 7 -5.16 5.46 14.64
C VAL A 7 -5.26 4.99 16.09
N ALA A 8 -4.67 5.72 17.04
CA ALA A 8 -4.77 5.39 18.46
C ALA A 8 -6.24 5.36 18.94
N SER A 9 -7.05 6.35 18.54
CA SER A 9 -8.48 6.38 18.88
C SER A 9 -9.23 5.18 18.32
N ILE A 10 -8.95 4.78 17.08
CA ILE A 10 -9.54 3.58 16.47
C ILE A 10 -9.15 2.34 17.27
N LEU A 11 -7.87 2.15 17.57
CA LEU A 11 -7.39 0.97 18.29
C LEU A 11 -7.96 0.86 19.71
N LEU A 12 -8.14 1.99 20.40
CA LEU A 12 -8.67 2.03 21.77
C LEU A 12 -10.17 1.73 21.86
N HIS A 13 -10.96 2.06 20.84
CA HIS A 13 -12.42 1.99 20.91
C HIS A 13 -13.05 0.95 19.98
N ALA A 14 -12.31 0.45 18.99
CA ALA A 14 -12.82 -0.56 18.07
C ALA A 14 -13.17 -1.85 18.83
N THR A 15 -14.24 -2.50 18.39
CA THR A 15 -14.68 -3.79 18.90
C THR A 15 -14.80 -4.77 17.75
N LYS A 16 -14.99 -6.06 18.05
CA LYS A 16 -15.26 -7.09 17.03
C LYS A 16 -16.47 -6.79 16.13
N ASN A 17 -17.37 -5.90 16.54
CA ASN A 17 -18.56 -5.52 15.77
C ASN A 17 -18.34 -4.24 14.93
N SER A 18 -17.15 -3.66 14.96
CA SER A 18 -16.79 -2.48 14.17
C SER A 18 -16.45 -2.85 12.72
N LEU A 19 -16.66 -1.89 11.82
CA LEU A 19 -16.09 -1.88 10.47
C LEU A 19 -15.00 -0.79 10.44
N LEU A 20 -13.77 -1.18 10.14
CA LEU A 20 -12.62 -0.29 10.07
C LEU A 20 -12.20 -0.08 8.63
N VAL A 21 -11.92 1.17 8.27
CA VAL A 21 -11.37 1.55 6.96
C VAL A 21 -10.15 2.42 7.23
N LEU A 22 -8.99 1.88 6.89
CA LEU A 22 -7.68 2.50 7.11
C LEU A 22 -7.04 2.74 5.74
N ASP A 23 -6.57 3.96 5.50
CA ASP A 23 -6.04 4.38 4.21
C ASP A 23 -4.65 5.01 4.38
N GLU A 24 -3.63 4.30 3.91
CA GLU A 24 -2.23 4.73 3.88
C GLU A 24 -1.66 5.12 5.26
N VAL A 25 -1.96 4.31 6.28
CA VAL A 25 -1.38 4.45 7.63
C VAL A 25 0.14 4.32 7.58
N GLY A 26 0.85 5.22 8.24
CA GLY A 26 2.31 5.22 8.37
C GLY A 26 3.04 6.07 7.32
N ARG A 27 2.33 6.74 6.40
CA ARG A 27 2.97 7.52 5.32
C ARG A 27 3.72 8.78 5.76
N GLY A 28 3.44 9.30 6.96
CA GLY A 28 3.98 10.57 7.45
C GLY A 28 5.38 10.51 8.07
N THR A 29 6.07 9.38 7.99
CA THR A 29 7.38 9.13 8.62
C THR A 29 8.32 8.40 7.65
N SER A 30 9.51 8.00 8.12
CA SER A 30 10.44 7.18 7.34
C SER A 30 9.76 5.89 6.85
N THR A 31 10.17 5.39 5.69
CA THR A 31 9.52 4.22 5.06
C THR A 31 9.47 3.01 6.01
N TYR A 32 10.57 2.70 6.68
CA TYR A 32 10.65 1.56 7.59
C TYR A 32 9.89 1.77 8.90
N ASP A 33 9.89 2.99 9.46
CA ASP A 33 9.08 3.28 10.64
C ASP A 33 7.59 3.18 10.32
N GLY A 34 7.18 3.73 9.18
CA GLY A 34 5.80 3.71 8.71
C GLY A 34 5.31 2.30 8.45
N LEU A 35 6.12 1.50 7.74
CA LEU A 35 5.86 0.08 7.50
C LEU A 35 5.72 -0.70 8.82
N SER A 36 6.64 -0.48 9.77
CA SER A 36 6.64 -1.19 11.05
C SER A 36 5.39 -0.85 11.88
N ILE A 37 4.98 0.42 11.89
CA ILE A 37 3.74 0.83 12.54
C ILE A 37 2.53 0.18 11.86
N ALA A 38 2.41 0.31 10.53
CA ALA A 38 1.30 -0.27 9.77
C ALA A 38 1.16 -1.78 9.98
N TRP A 39 2.29 -2.50 9.98
CA TRP A 39 2.34 -3.93 10.29
C TRP A 39 1.79 -4.20 11.69
N SER A 40 2.32 -3.53 12.71
CA SER A 40 1.91 -3.76 14.11
C SER A 40 0.42 -3.47 14.34
N VAL A 41 -0.14 -2.49 13.61
CA VAL A 41 -1.57 -2.18 13.61
C VAL A 41 -2.38 -3.35 13.05
N ILE A 42 -1.96 -3.94 11.92
CA ILE A 42 -2.64 -5.10 11.33
C ILE A 42 -2.63 -6.30 12.28
N GLU A 43 -1.49 -6.58 12.92
CA GLU A 43 -1.37 -7.63 13.93
C GLU A 43 -2.32 -7.40 15.11
N TYR A 44 -2.32 -6.19 15.67
CA TYR A 44 -3.18 -5.84 16.80
C TYR A 44 -4.67 -5.96 16.44
N LEU A 45 -5.07 -5.45 15.28
CA LEU A 45 -6.45 -5.53 14.81
C LEU A 45 -6.89 -6.99 14.59
N THR A 46 -5.99 -7.85 14.13
CA THR A 46 -6.30 -9.26 13.86
C THR A 46 -6.34 -10.09 15.14
N ASP A 47 -5.39 -9.93 16.06
CA ASP A 47 -5.33 -10.73 17.28
C ASP A 47 -6.30 -10.24 18.36
N LYS A 48 -6.30 -8.93 18.65
CA LYS A 48 -7.03 -8.34 19.79
C LYS A 48 -8.43 -7.88 19.43
N VAL A 49 -8.57 -7.05 18.40
CA VAL A 49 -9.84 -6.38 18.09
C VAL A 49 -10.80 -7.29 17.33
N ARG A 50 -10.27 -8.01 16.33
CA ARG A 50 -11.00 -8.93 15.43
C ARG A 50 -12.16 -8.27 14.69
N ALA A 51 -12.03 -6.97 14.41
CA ALA A 51 -12.98 -6.21 13.61
C ALA A 51 -12.82 -6.51 12.12
N LYS A 52 -13.90 -6.34 11.34
CA LYS A 52 -13.80 -6.35 9.87
C LYS A 52 -13.03 -5.10 9.44
N THR A 53 -11.93 -5.29 8.73
CA THR A 53 -10.99 -4.20 8.39
C THR A 53 -10.70 -4.19 6.90
N LEU A 54 -10.81 -3.01 6.29
CA LEU A 54 -10.22 -2.69 4.99
C LEU A 54 -8.98 -1.84 5.24
N PHE A 55 -7.83 -2.31 4.75
CA PHE A 55 -6.54 -1.65 4.90
C PHE A 55 -5.96 -1.37 3.52
N ALA A 56 -6.02 -0.12 3.08
CA ALA A 56 -5.40 0.34 1.85
C ALA A 56 -3.98 0.83 2.14
N THR A 57 -3.02 0.39 1.32
CA THR A 57 -1.60 0.71 1.54
C THR A 57 -0.78 0.64 0.25
N HIS A 58 0.25 1.47 0.17
CA HIS A 58 1.32 1.40 -0.82
C HIS A 58 2.47 0.48 -0.43
N TYR A 59 2.51 -0.02 0.82
CA TYR A 59 3.57 -0.92 1.29
C TYR A 59 3.36 -2.34 0.72
N HIS A 60 4.13 -2.67 -0.31
CA HIS A 60 4.10 -4.00 -0.93
C HIS A 60 4.55 -5.11 0.04
N GLU A 61 5.41 -4.78 1.00
CA GLU A 61 5.92 -5.69 2.04
C GLU A 61 4.79 -6.24 2.92
N LEU A 62 3.71 -5.48 3.12
CA LEU A 62 2.55 -5.93 3.90
C LEU A 62 1.74 -7.02 3.18
N THR A 63 1.96 -7.24 1.88
CA THR A 63 1.27 -8.33 1.16
C THR A 63 1.69 -9.71 1.65
N GLU A 64 2.90 -9.85 2.20
CA GLU A 64 3.38 -11.12 2.77
C GLU A 64 2.58 -11.55 4.02
N LEU A 65 1.84 -10.62 4.65
CA LEU A 65 1.04 -10.89 5.84
C LEU A 65 -0.12 -11.86 5.61
N GLU A 66 -0.62 -12.01 4.37
CA GLU A 66 -1.64 -13.02 4.06
C GLU A 66 -1.15 -14.45 4.33
N ASN A 67 0.16 -14.69 4.23
CA ASN A 67 0.77 -16.00 4.44
C ASN A 67 1.15 -16.26 5.91
N THR A 68 1.27 -15.22 6.73
CA THR A 68 1.75 -15.32 8.11
C THR A 68 0.64 -15.08 9.15
N ILE A 69 -0.35 -14.24 8.85
CA ILE A 69 -1.41 -13.86 9.79
C ILE A 69 -2.75 -14.45 9.31
N ALA A 70 -3.31 -15.36 10.12
CA ALA A 70 -4.61 -15.95 9.83
C ALA A 70 -5.71 -14.88 9.76
N GLY A 71 -6.48 -14.88 8.66
CA GLY A 71 -7.58 -13.94 8.44
C GLY A 71 -7.22 -12.74 7.57
N VAL A 72 -5.92 -12.46 7.35
CA VAL A 72 -5.47 -11.46 6.38
C VAL A 72 -5.63 -12.02 4.96
N LYS A 73 -6.14 -11.22 4.04
CA LYS A 73 -6.33 -11.57 2.62
C LYS A 73 -6.00 -10.39 1.72
N ASN A 74 -5.13 -10.59 0.73
CA ASN A 74 -4.77 -9.54 -0.19
C ASN A 74 -5.81 -9.35 -1.28
N TYR A 75 -6.02 -8.08 -1.60
CA TYR A 75 -6.78 -7.64 -2.74
C TYR A 75 -6.04 -6.49 -3.42
N LYS A 76 -6.20 -6.37 -4.73
CA LYS A 76 -5.65 -5.28 -5.52
C LYS A 76 -6.66 -4.74 -6.50
N VAL A 77 -6.46 -3.48 -6.89
CA VAL A 77 -7.13 -2.89 -8.05
C VAL A 77 -6.41 -3.35 -9.30
N THR A 78 -7.14 -3.95 -10.25
CA THR A 78 -6.56 -4.50 -11.47
C THR A 78 -6.17 -3.41 -12.45
N VAL A 79 -5.02 -3.61 -13.07
CA VAL A 79 -4.40 -2.72 -14.05
C VAL A 79 -4.10 -3.52 -15.31
N ARG A 80 -4.26 -2.90 -16.49
CA ARG A 80 -3.93 -3.51 -17.79
C ARG A 80 -3.03 -2.59 -18.59
N GLU A 81 -1.95 -3.13 -19.14
CA GLU A 81 -1.12 -2.42 -20.12
C GLU A 81 -1.68 -2.65 -21.54
N ILE A 82 -1.93 -1.57 -22.28
CA ILE A 82 -2.41 -1.60 -23.67
C ILE A 82 -1.56 -0.60 -24.46
N GLY A 83 -0.81 -1.08 -25.45
CA GLY A 83 -0.03 -0.20 -26.34
C GLY A 83 0.99 0.69 -25.60
N GLY A 84 1.58 0.21 -24.51
CA GLY A 84 2.53 0.97 -23.70
C GLY A 84 1.87 2.00 -22.75
N THR A 85 0.54 2.00 -22.65
CA THR A 85 -0.23 2.84 -21.72
C THR A 85 -0.91 1.97 -20.67
N VAL A 86 -0.95 2.46 -19.44
CA VAL A 86 -1.62 1.79 -18.32
C VAL A 86 -3.10 2.18 -18.28
N VAL A 87 -3.98 1.20 -18.07
CA VAL A 87 -5.42 1.39 -17.92
C VAL A 87 -5.86 0.82 -16.58
N PHE A 88 -6.42 1.67 -15.73
CA PHE A 88 -7.01 1.27 -14.45
C PHE A 88 -8.42 0.72 -14.67
N LEU A 89 -8.61 -0.59 -14.45
CA LEU A 89 -9.89 -1.26 -14.70
C LEU A 89 -10.91 -1.05 -13.58
N ARG A 90 -10.52 -0.40 -12.47
CA ARG A 90 -11.36 -0.14 -11.28
C ARG A 90 -12.03 -1.39 -10.70
N LYS A 91 -11.46 -2.56 -10.95
CA LYS A 91 -11.97 -3.85 -10.48
C LYS A 91 -11.06 -4.37 -9.38
N ILE A 92 -11.65 -4.82 -8.29
CA ILE A 92 -10.92 -5.45 -7.18
C ILE A 92 -10.78 -6.94 -7.46
N GLN A 93 -9.57 -7.48 -7.31
CA GLN A 93 -9.27 -8.90 -7.49
C GLN A 93 -8.41 -9.41 -6.32
N ARG A 94 -8.55 -10.70 -5.99
CA ARG A 94 -7.69 -11.37 -4.99
C ARG A 94 -6.22 -11.37 -5.42
N GLY A 95 -5.34 -11.25 -4.42
CA GLY A 95 -3.88 -11.31 -4.55
C GLY A 95 -3.20 -9.95 -4.34
N GLY A 96 -1.90 -10.00 -4.06
CA GLY A 96 -1.05 -8.82 -3.89
C GLY A 96 -0.68 -8.14 -5.22
N ALA A 97 -0.35 -6.86 -5.14
CA ALA A 97 0.28 -6.11 -6.22
C ALA A 97 1.81 -6.21 -6.07
N ASN A 98 2.50 -6.54 -7.16
CA ASN A 98 3.96 -6.73 -7.18
C ASN A 98 4.71 -5.60 -7.90
N ARG A 99 3.99 -4.58 -8.39
CA ARG A 99 4.55 -3.43 -9.10
C ARG A 99 3.75 -2.18 -8.78
N SER A 100 4.45 -1.07 -8.60
CA SER A 100 3.89 0.27 -8.47
C SER A 100 3.86 0.95 -9.84
N PHE A 101 2.78 1.66 -10.15
CA PHE A 101 2.56 2.29 -11.45
C PHE A 101 2.66 3.83 -11.39
N GLY A 102 3.45 4.37 -10.45
CA GLY A 102 3.47 5.80 -10.16
C GLY A 102 3.90 6.66 -11.35
N ILE A 103 4.89 6.21 -12.13
CA ILE A 103 5.38 6.94 -13.30
C ILE A 103 4.35 6.88 -14.44
N GLU A 104 3.67 5.74 -14.60
CA GLU A 104 2.61 5.57 -15.58
C GLU A 104 1.38 6.42 -15.22
N VAL A 105 1.03 6.52 -13.94
CA VAL A 105 -0.01 7.45 -13.44
C VAL A 105 0.36 8.90 -13.76
N ALA A 106 1.62 9.29 -13.52
CA ALA A 106 2.09 10.63 -13.87
C ALA A 106 1.98 10.91 -15.38
N SER A 107 2.36 9.94 -16.21
CA SER A 107 2.22 10.05 -17.67
C SER A 107 0.75 10.22 -18.10
N LEU A 108 -0.17 9.45 -17.50
CA LEU A 108 -1.61 9.57 -17.75
C LEU A 108 -2.19 10.92 -17.28
N ALA A 109 -1.64 11.49 -16.21
CA ALA A 109 -2.02 12.80 -15.68
C ALA A 109 -1.51 13.98 -16.54
N GLY A 110 -0.76 13.70 -17.61
CA GLY A 110 -0.24 14.72 -18.52
C GLY A 110 1.11 15.32 -18.07
N VAL A 111 1.83 14.66 -17.15
CA VAL A 111 3.21 15.07 -16.83
C VAL A 111 4.06 14.98 -18.11
N PRO A 112 4.89 16.01 -18.42
CA PRO A 112 5.67 16.02 -19.64
C PRO A 112 6.52 14.77 -19.84
N LYS A 113 6.57 14.29 -21.08
CA LYS A 113 7.26 13.03 -21.44
C LYS A 113 8.72 13.03 -20.99
N GLU A 114 9.41 14.16 -21.12
CA GLU A 114 10.81 14.32 -20.68
C GLU A 114 11.00 14.04 -19.19
N VAL A 115 10.03 14.43 -18.36
CA VAL A 115 10.02 14.18 -16.91
C VAL A 115 9.76 12.70 -16.62
N THR A 116 8.74 12.10 -17.25
CA THR A 116 8.43 10.68 -17.04
C THR A 116 9.54 9.76 -17.55
N ASP A 117 10.18 10.11 -18.66
CA ASP A 117 11.33 9.36 -19.21
C ASP A 117 12.55 9.48 -18.29
N ARG A 118 12.77 10.65 -17.69
CA ARG A 118 13.82 10.82 -16.67
C ARG A 118 13.50 10.03 -15.41
N ALA A 119 12.26 10.03 -14.94
CA ALA A 119 11.84 9.26 -13.78
C ALA A 119 12.08 7.76 -13.99
N LYS A 120 11.76 7.21 -15.18
CA LYS A 120 12.04 5.80 -15.52
C LYS A 120 13.53 5.47 -15.45
N ARG A 121 14.39 6.38 -15.94
CA ARG A 121 15.85 6.22 -15.84
C ARG A 121 16.35 6.24 -14.39
N ILE A 122 15.82 7.15 -13.57
CA ILE A 122 16.17 7.23 -12.14
C ILE A 122 15.72 5.97 -11.41
N LEU A 123 14.48 5.51 -11.61
CA LEU A 123 13.94 4.30 -10.99
C LEU A 123 14.84 3.09 -11.27
N LYS A 124 15.28 2.91 -12.53
CA LYS A 124 16.20 1.84 -12.90
C LYS A 124 17.54 1.90 -12.15
N VAL A 125 18.03 3.09 -11.83
CA VAL A 125 19.26 3.26 -11.03
C VAL A 125 19.00 2.92 -9.57
N LEU A 126 17.87 3.36 -9.01
CA LEU A 126 17.50 3.09 -7.62
C LEU A 126 17.29 1.59 -7.39
N GLU A 127 16.54 0.91 -8.26
CA GLU A 127 16.32 -0.54 -8.20
C GLU A 127 17.63 -1.33 -8.27
N ASN A 128 18.56 -0.92 -9.13
CA ASN A 128 19.88 -1.58 -9.22
C ASN A 128 20.78 -1.28 -8.01
N SER A 129 20.58 -0.15 -7.34
CA SER A 129 21.39 0.25 -6.18
C SER A 129 20.91 -0.42 -4.90
N ASP A 130 19.59 -0.64 -4.78
CA ASP A 130 18.99 -1.37 -3.66
C ASP A 130 19.23 -2.89 -3.75
N VAL A 131 19.36 -3.46 -4.96
CA VAL A 131 19.74 -4.87 -5.16
C VAL A 131 21.23 -5.13 -4.84
N ALA A 132 22.04 -4.08 -4.66
CA ALA A 132 23.47 -4.19 -4.32
C ALA A 132 23.76 -4.12 -2.80
N LYS A 133 22.75 -4.27 -1.93
CA LYS A 133 22.92 -4.40 -0.47
C LYS A 133 22.37 -5.71 0.06
#